data_AF-A0A3E2N564-F1
#
_entry.id   AF-A0A3E2N564-F1
#
_cell.length_a   1.000
_cell.length_b   1.000
_cell.length_c   1.000
_cell.angle_alpha   90.00
_cell.angle_beta   90.00
_cell.angle_gamma   90.00
#
_symmetry.space_group_name_H-M   'P 1'
#
loop_
_entity.id
_entity.type
_entity.pdbx_description
1 polymer ?
#
loop_
_entity_poly.entity_id
_entity_poly.type
_entity_poly.pdbx_seq_one_letter_code
_entity_poly.pdbx_strand_id
1 'polypeptide(L)' 'MRCECGSERFSAHQVCHHDIFVDGSGQYTGEQAVYYSGKPFGPFTCIKCGAIYEELETKETVARSNEGCSI' A
#
# COMPACT_ATOMS: atom_id res chain seq x y z
N MET A 1 3.17 12.26 1.71
CA MET A 1 2.60 13.09 2.81
C MET A 1 3.34 12.84 4.13
N ARG A 2 3.40 13.83 5.04
CA ARG A 2 3.85 13.67 6.44
C ARG A 2 2.72 14.17 7.36
N CYS A 3 2.41 13.43 8.42
CA CYS A 3 1.43 13.83 9.43
C CYS A 3 1.95 15.01 10.26
N GLU A 4 1.05 15.86 10.77
CA GLU A 4 1.41 17.01 11.64
C GLU A 4 2.22 16.60 12.88
N CYS A 5 2.03 15.38 13.41
CA CYS A 5 2.83 14.86 14.53
C CYS A 5 4.25 14.41 14.13
N GLY A 6 4.63 14.61 12.87
CA GLY A 6 5.92 14.25 12.27
C GLY A 6 6.03 12.81 11.74
N SER A 7 4.99 11.99 11.80
CA SER A 7 5.02 10.60 11.30
C SER A 7 4.85 10.54 9.79
N GLU A 8 5.52 9.57 9.15
CA GLU A 8 5.34 9.23 7.72
C GLU A 8 4.72 7.84 7.54
N ARG A 9 4.28 7.21 8.63
CA ARG A 9 3.64 5.89 8.64
C ARG A 9 2.16 5.99 8.93
N PHE A 10 1.38 5.30 8.12
CA PHE A 10 -0.08 5.26 8.19
C PHE A 10 -0.58 3.82 8.01
N SER A 11 -1.65 3.45 8.70
CA SER A 11 -2.44 2.26 8.35
C SER A 11 -3.44 2.62 7.25
N ALA A 12 -3.72 1.68 6.36
CA ALA A 12 -4.65 1.85 5.24
C ALA A 12 -5.42 0.54 4.99
N HIS A 13 -6.40 0.59 4.09
CA HIS A 13 -7.12 -0.58 3.61
C HIS A 13 -6.56 -1.02 2.24
N GLN A 14 -6.63 -2.31 1.93
CA GLN A 14 -6.19 -2.85 0.65
C GLN A 14 -7.02 -4.09 0.30
N VAL A 15 -7.39 -4.23 -0.98
CA VAL A 15 -7.95 -5.48 -1.52
C VAL A 15 -6.80 -6.35 -2.02
N CYS A 16 -6.76 -7.60 -1.57
CA CYS A 16 -5.77 -8.58 -1.96
C CYS A 16 -6.44 -9.85 -2.48
N HIS A 17 -5.82 -10.50 -3.45
CA HIS A 17 -6.15 -11.85 -3.88
C HIS A 17 -5.00 -12.77 -3.46
N HIS A 18 -5.37 -13.89 -2.85
CA HIS A 18 -4.43 -14.86 -2.32
C HIS A 18 -4.91 -16.26 -2.65
N ASP A 19 -3.95 -17.13 -2.93
CA ASP A 19 -4.22 -18.55 -3.05
C ASP A 19 -4.19 -19.16 -1.66
N ILE A 20 -5.08 -20.11 -1.45
CA ILE A 20 -5.16 -20.92 -0.24
C ILE A 20 -4.91 -22.38 -0.59
N PHE A 21 -4.28 -23.10 0.33
CA PHE A 21 -4.14 -24.54 0.21
C PHE A 21 -5.33 -25.23 0.87
N VAL A 22 -5.82 -26.27 0.21
CA VAL A 22 -6.89 -27.13 0.69
C VAL A 22 -6.46 -28.58 0.65
N ASP A 23 -7.02 -29.40 1.52
CA ASP A 23 -6.82 -30.85 1.48
C ASP A 23 -7.71 -31.53 0.43
N GLY A 24 -7.63 -32.86 0.35
CA GLY A 24 -8.45 -33.66 -0.58
C GLY A 24 -9.95 -33.60 -0.35
N SER A 25 -10.41 -33.00 0.75
CA SER A 25 -11.82 -32.74 1.07
C SER A 25 -12.24 -31.29 0.83
N GLY A 26 -11.31 -30.43 0.39
CA GLY A 26 -11.54 -29.00 0.17
C GLY A 26 -11.49 -28.16 1.44
N GLN A 27 -10.99 -28.70 2.57
CA GLN A 27 -10.83 -27.93 3.81
C GLN A 27 -9.51 -27.16 3.79
N TYR A 28 -9.53 -25.94 4.31
CA TYR A 28 -8.37 -25.05 4.38
C TYR A 28 -7.25 -25.60 5.28
N THR A 29 -6.00 -25.61 4.78
CA THR A 29 -4.84 -26.22 5.48
C THR A 29 -3.79 -25.24 6.00
N GLY A 30 -4.02 -23.92 5.92
CA GLY A 30 -3.23 -22.94 6.69
C GLY A 30 -2.22 -22.12 5.87
N GLU A 31 -1.88 -22.54 4.66
CA GLU A 31 -0.95 -21.78 3.82
C GLU A 31 -1.72 -20.74 2.98
N GLN A 32 -1.21 -19.51 2.95
CA GLN A 32 -1.78 -18.40 2.19
C GLN A 32 -0.65 -17.63 1.51
N ALA A 33 -0.76 -17.45 0.20
CA ALA A 33 0.17 -16.63 -0.57
C ALA A 33 -0.60 -15.54 -1.31
N VAL A 34 -0.35 -14.27 -0.97
CA VAL A 34 -0.90 -13.13 -1.71
C VAL A 34 -0.15 -13.03 -3.04
N TYR A 35 -0.81 -13.35 -4.15
CA TYR A 35 -0.22 -13.21 -5.48
C TYR A 35 -0.56 -11.87 -6.14
N TYR A 36 -1.63 -11.21 -5.69
CA TYR A 36 -2.02 -9.89 -6.19
C TYR A 36 -2.52 -9.00 -5.07
N SER A 37 -2.07 -7.75 -5.08
CA SER A 37 -2.53 -6.72 -4.16
C SER A 37 -2.86 -5.44 -4.92
N GLY A 38 -4.04 -4.87 -4.63
CA GLY A 38 -4.50 -3.62 -5.22
C GLY A 38 -3.82 -2.40 -4.61
N LYS A 39 -4.13 -1.19 -5.09
CA LYS A 39 -3.63 0.04 -4.47
C LYS A 39 -4.27 0.23 -3.08
N PRO A 40 -3.50 0.59 -2.03
CA PRO A 40 -4.07 0.95 -0.74
C PRO A 40 -5.01 2.17 -0.84
N PHE A 41 -6.08 2.18 -0.05
CA PHE A 41 -7.08 3.24 -0.01
C PHE A 41 -7.44 3.62 1.44
N GLY A 42 -7.96 4.85 1.58
CA GLY A 42 -8.28 5.45 2.86
C GLY A 42 -9.53 4.87 3.54
N PRO A 43 -9.82 5.28 4.79
CA PRO A 43 -9.07 6.29 5.55
C PRO A 43 -7.66 5.83 5.94
N PHE A 44 -6.71 6.76 5.87
CA PHE A 44 -5.33 6.55 6.30
C PHE A 44 -5.15 7.07 7.72
N THR A 45 -4.77 6.21 8.65
CA THR A 45 -4.62 6.59 10.06
C THR A 45 -3.15 6.64 10.45
N CYS A 46 -2.69 7.79 10.94
CA CYS A 46 -1.34 7.94 11.45
C CYS A 46 -1.12 6.99 12.64
N ILE A 47 -0.16 6.08 12.53
CA ILE A 47 0.09 5.06 13.56
C ILE A 47 0.65 5.63 14.87
N LYS A 48 1.07 6.89 14.88
CA LYS A 48 1.68 7.56 16.05
C LYS A 48 0.66 8.38 16.84
N CYS A 49 -0.13 9.22 16.17
CA CYS A 49 -1.07 10.13 16.84
C CYS A 49 -2.55 9.83 16.60
N GLY A 50 -2.88 8.88 15.71
CA GLY A 50 -4.26 8.52 15.40
C GLY A 50 -5.01 9.50 14.48
N ALA A 51 -4.35 10.54 13.97
CA ALA A 51 -4.98 11.44 12.99
C ALA A 51 -5.39 10.68 11.72
N ILE A 52 -6.59 10.99 11.21
CA ILE A 52 -7.20 10.32 10.05
C ILE A 52 -7.14 11.26 8.84
N TYR A 53 -6.75 10.71 7.69
CA TYR A 53 -6.64 11.41 6.42
C TYR A 53 -7.39 10.61 5.34
N GLU A 54 -8.23 11.26 4.55
CA GLU A 54 -8.94 10.59 3.45
C GLU A 54 -7.98 10.22 2.31
N GLU A 55 -6.99 11.06 2.05
CA GLU A 55 -5.99 10.86 1.01
C GLU A 55 -4.59 11.19 1.55
N LEU A 56 -3.60 10.41 1.13
CA LEU A 56 -2.18 10.74 1.30
C LEU A 56 -1.69 11.31 -0.03
N GLU A 57 -1.59 12.63 -0.13
CA GLU A 57 -1.09 13.27 -1.35
C GLU A 57 0.26 12.65 -1.77
N THR A 58 0.24 12.00 -2.95
CA THR A 58 1.45 11.62 -3.67
C THR A 58 1.98 12.89 -4.29
N LYS A 59 3.05 13.45 -3.72
CA LYS A 59 3.85 14.43 -4.45
C LYS A 59 4.47 13.67 -5.62
N GLU A 60 3.86 13.75 -6.80
CA GLU A 60 4.48 13.27 -8.03
C GLU A 60 5.77 14.06 -8.20
N THR A 61 6.90 13.42 -7.95
CA THR A 61 8.20 13.98 -8.30
C THR A 61 8.25 13.99 -9.82
N VAL A 62 7.90 15.13 -10.43
CA VAL A 62 8.12 15.35 -11.86
C VAL A 62 9.62 15.31 -12.08
N ALA A 63 10.13 14.14 -12.48
CA ALA A 63 11.48 13.99 -12.95
C ALA A 63 11.61 14.82 -14.23
N ARG A 64 12.28 15.96 -14.12
CA ARG A 64 12.70 16.74 -15.29
C ARG A 64 13.59 15.84 -16.14
N SER A 65 13.08 15.40 -17.29
CA SER A 65 13.90 14.81 -18.35
C SER A 65 14.85 15.89 -18.88
N ASN A 66 16.14 15.80 -18.53
CA ASN A 66 17.15 16.49 -19.31
C ASN A 66 17.45 15.61 -20.54
N GLU A 67 16.95 16.04 -21.69
CA GLU A 67 17.47 15.63 -22.99
C GLU A 67 18.94 16.07 -23.10
N GLY A 68 19.81 15.18 -23.56
CA GLY A 68 21.18 15.54 -23.95
C GLY A 68 22.25 14.52 -23.56
N CYS A 69 22.30 13.39 -24.26
CA CYS A 69 23.54 12.63 -24.44
C CYS A 69 23.74 12.47 -25.95
N SER A 70 24.44 13.44 -26.55
CA SER A 70 24.93 13.33 -27.92
C SER A 70 26.19 12.48 -27.92
N ILE A 71 26.22 11.53 -28.84
CA ILE A 71 27.31 10.58 -29.17
C ILE A 71 28.50 11.33 -29.77
#